data_AF-A0A1R0IWE2-F1
#
_entry.id   AF-A0A1R0IWE2-F1
#
_cell.length_a   1.000
_cell.length_b   1.000
_cell.length_c   1.000
_cell.angle_alpha   90.00
_cell.angle_beta   90.00
_cell.angle_gamma   90.00
#
_symmetry.space_group_name_H-M   'P 1'
#
loop_
_entity.id
_entity.type
_entity.pdbx_description
1 polymer ?
#
loop_
_entity_poly.entity_id
_entity_poly.type
_entity_poly.pdbx_seq_one_letter_code
_entity_poly.pdbx_strand_id
1 'polypeptide(L)'
;MALRVDKSQGSQWLSVPVPDDKQPRKQHRVQIDREVLNLIMQEDPRPPELILDLIARRAVKRMPVPNSEEGDRLITRHNLELVWPK
;
A
#
# COMPACT_ATOMS: atom_id res chain seq x y z
N MET A 1 0.25 -11.57 15.35
CA MET A 1 -0.15 -10.19 15.71
C MET A 1 -0.52 -9.45 14.44
N ALA A 2 -1.74 -8.95 14.31
CA ALA A 2 -2.16 -8.13 13.17
C ALA A 2 -2.11 -6.66 13.60
N LEU A 3 -1.22 -5.87 12.98
CA LEU A 3 -1.15 -4.43 13.20
C LEU A 3 -2.39 -3.79 12.56
N ARG A 4 -3.32 -3.28 13.37
CA ARG A 4 -4.43 -2.46 12.90
C ARG A 4 -3.95 -1.01 12.79
N VAL A 5 -4.11 -0.40 11.63
CA VAL A 5 -3.73 1.00 11.41
C VAL A 5 -5.00 1.84 11.31
N ASP A 6 -5.14 2.81 12.20
CA ASP A 6 -6.25 3.77 12.22
C ASP A 6 -6.04 4.89 11.21
N LYS A 7 -7.08 5.18 10.43
CA LYS A 7 -7.11 6.19 9.38
C LYS A 7 -7.35 7.57 10.00
N SER A 8 -6.43 8.02 10.85
CA SER A 8 -6.57 9.30 11.56
C SER A 8 -6.53 10.50 10.60
N GLN A 9 -7.38 11.50 10.89
CA GLN A 9 -7.80 12.64 10.05
C GLN A 9 -6.70 13.59 9.53
N GLY A 10 -5.41 13.32 9.77
CA GLY A 10 -4.29 14.10 9.25
C GLY A 10 -3.53 13.46 8.08
N SER A 11 -3.83 12.21 7.74
CA SER A 11 -3.01 11.41 6.82
C SER A 11 -3.52 11.51 5.38
N GLN A 12 -2.70 12.05 4.47
CA GLN A 12 -2.98 12.10 3.04
C GLN A 12 -2.78 10.72 2.40
N TRP A 13 -3.72 9.81 2.61
CA TRP A 13 -3.67 8.46 2.03
C TRP A 13 -3.93 8.49 0.52
N LEU A 14 -3.06 7.85 -0.25
CA LEU A 14 -3.24 7.61 -1.68
C LEU A 14 -3.88 6.24 -1.88
N SER A 15 -5.10 6.19 -2.41
CA SER A 15 -5.82 4.94 -2.63
C SER A 15 -5.58 4.41 -4.05
N VAL A 16 -5.05 3.20 -4.14
CA VAL A 16 -4.80 2.48 -5.38
C VAL A 16 -5.71 1.25 -5.43
N PRO A 17 -6.65 1.17 -6.38
CA PRO A 17 -7.41 -0.05 -6.63
C PRO A 17 -6.52 -1.06 -7.38
N VAL A 18 -6.39 -2.25 -6.83
CA VAL A 18 -5.61 -3.35 -7.43
C VAL A 18 -6.57 -4.48 -7.80
N PRO A 19 -6.67 -4.86 -9.08
CA PRO A 19 -7.45 -6.02 -9.47
C PRO A 19 -6.82 -7.30 -8.89
N ASP A 20 -7.65 -8.23 -8.40
CA ASP A 20 -7.18 -9.54 -7.98
C ASP A 20 -6.95 -10.44 -9.20
N ASP A 21 -5.70 -10.87 -9.41
CA ASP A 21 -5.33 -11.77 -10.51
C ASP A 21 -6.09 -13.12 -10.47
N LYS A 22 -6.51 -13.56 -9.28
CA LYS A 22 -7.24 -14.83 -9.10
C LYS A 22 -8.76 -14.67 -9.22
N GLN A 23 -9.27 -13.47 -8.97
CA GLN A 23 -10.69 -13.15 -9.00
C GLN A 23 -10.87 -11.76 -9.61
N PRO A 24 -10.91 -11.61 -10.94
CA PRO A 24 -10.96 -10.30 -11.60
C PRO A 24 -12.19 -9.44 -11.24
N ARG A 25 -13.23 -10.04 -10.64
CA ARG A 25 -14.38 -9.32 -10.08
C ARG A 25 -14.14 -8.72 -8.69
N LYS A 26 -13.06 -9.12 -8.02
CA LYS A 26 -12.66 -8.67 -6.69
C LYS A 26 -11.54 -7.65 -6.84
N GLN A 27 -11.76 -6.46 -6.31
CA GLN A 27 -10.73 -5.44 -6.23
C GLN A 27 -10.21 -5.37 -4.79
N HIS A 28 -8.90 -5.33 -4.67
CA HIS A 28 -8.22 -5.02 -3.43
C HIS A 28 -7.96 -3.53 -3.38
N ARG A 29 -8.25 -2.90 -2.24
CA ARG A 29 -7.89 -1.51 -2.04
C ARG A 29 -6.61 -1.43 -1.22
N VAL A 30 -5.60 -0.80 -1.81
CA VAL A 30 -4.35 -0.48 -1.12
C VAL A 30 -4.33 1.01 -0.88
N GLN A 31 -3.97 1.43 0.31
CA GLN A 31 -3.73 2.83 0.62
C GLN A 31 -2.27 3.01 1.01
N ILE A 32 -1.62 4.02 0.47
CA ILE A 32 -0.22 4.31 0.74
C ILE A 32 -0.15 5.70 1.37
N ASP A 33 0.58 5.81 2.48
CA ASP A 33 0.86 7.11 3.08
C ASP A 33 1.70 7.96 2.12
N ARG A 34 1.30 9.22 1.88
CA ARG A 34 2.04 10.14 1.01
C ARG A 34 3.46 10.39 1.49
N GLU A 35 3.70 10.40 2.80
CA GLU A 35 5.07 10.55 3.33
C GLU A 35 5.96 9.38 2.93
N VAL A 36 5.39 8.16 2.95
CA VAL A 36 6.08 6.94 2.53
C VAL A 36 6.40 7.01 1.03
N LEU A 37 5.43 7.43 0.21
CA LEU A 37 5.68 7.60 -1.22
C LEU A 37 6.80 8.61 -1.48
N ASN A 38 6.78 9.76 -0.79
CA ASN A 38 7.81 10.78 -0.93
C ASN A 38 9.20 10.27 -0.54
N LEU A 39 9.32 9.42 0.49
CA LEU A 39 10.59 8.80 0.87
C LEU A 39 11.12 7.91 -0.24
N ILE A 40 10.27 7.07 -0.84
CA ILE A 40 10.67 6.17 -1.92
C ILE A 40 11.08 6.97 -3.16
N MET A 41 10.37 8.05 -3.48
CA MET A 41 10.70 8.94 -4.60
C MET A 41 12.04 9.68 -4.41
N GLN A 42 12.53 9.84 -3.18
CA GLN A 42 13.86 10.41 -2.94
C GLN A 42 14.98 9.39 -3.19
N GLU A 43 14.70 8.11 -2.95
CA GLU A 43 15.66 7.01 -3.15
C GLU A 43 15.64 6.48 -4.59
N ASP A 44 14.47 6.52 -5.25
CA ASP A 44 14.24 5.94 -6.56
C ASP A 44 13.76 6.99 -7.58
N PRO A 45 14.47 7.17 -8.72
CA PRO A 45 14.14 8.18 -9.71
C PRO A 45 12.96 7.79 -10.63
N ARG A 46 12.32 6.63 -10.42
CA ARG A 46 11.19 6.19 -11.26
C ARG A 46 9.95 7.06 -11.05
N PRO A 47 9.07 7.13 -12.07
CA PRO A 47 7.77 7.80 -11.97
C PRO A 47 6.94 7.29 -10.78
N PRO A 48 6.24 8.19 -10.07
CA PRO A 48 5.43 7.82 -8.90
C PRO A 48 4.32 6.84 -9.24
N GLU A 49 3.76 6.87 -10.45
CA GLU A 49 2.72 5.94 -10.90
C GLU A 49 3.24 4.50 -10.92
N LEU A 50 4.47 4.29 -11.41
CA LEU A 50 5.09 2.97 -11.46
C LEU A 50 5.43 2.46 -10.05
N ILE A 51 5.87 3.35 -9.17
CA ILE A 51 6.16 3.03 -7.77
C ILE A 51 4.88 2.59 -7.06
N LEU A 52 3.79 3.36 -7.21
CA LEU A 52 2.48 3.06 -6.64
C LEU A 52 1.95 1.70 -7.11
N ASP A 53 1.97 1.43 -8.41
CA ASP A 53 1.53 0.15 -8.98
C ASP A 53 2.34 -1.03 -8.45
N LEU A 54 3.67 -0.87 -8.35
CA LEU A 54 4.58 -1.90 -7.88
C LEU A 54 4.34 -2.20 -6.40
N ILE A 55 4.23 -1.17 -5.56
CA ILE A 55 3.92 -1.29 -4.13
C ILE A 55 2.56 -1.95 -3.96
N ALA A 56 1.54 -1.51 -4.70
CA ALA A 56 0.18 -1.99 -4.54
C ALA A 56 0.05 -3.47 -4.95
N ARG A 57 0.67 -3.90 -6.06
CA ARG A 57 0.74 -5.32 -6.44
C ARG A 57 1.48 -6.17 -5.40
N ARG A 58 2.62 -5.68 -4.89
CA ARG A 58 3.37 -6.38 -3.85
C ARG A 58 2.61 -6.45 -2.53
N ALA A 59 1.86 -5.41 -2.17
CA ALA A 59 1.01 -5.38 -1.00
C ALA A 59 -0.04 -6.48 -1.04
N VAL A 60 -0.77 -6.63 -2.16
CA VAL A 60 -1.74 -7.72 -2.32
C VAL A 60 -1.09 -9.10 -2.19
N LYS A 61 0.13 -9.27 -2.75
CA LYS A 61 0.85 -10.55 -2.71
C LYS A 61 1.44 -10.89 -1.35
N ARG A 62 2.02 -9.92 -0.64
CA ARG A 62 2.77 -10.12 0.61
C ARG A 62 1.94 -9.87 1.87
N MET A 63 0.83 -9.13 1.75
CA MET A 63 -0.12 -8.90 2.83
C MET A 63 -1.47 -9.52 2.43
N PRO A 64 -1.66 -10.84 2.57
CA PRO A 64 -2.91 -11.49 2.15
C PRO A 64 -4.13 -11.01 2.95
N VAL A 65 -3.93 -10.64 4.22
CA VAL A 65 -4.97 -10.16 5.12
C VAL A 65 -4.92 -8.63 5.19
N PRO A 66 -6.05 -7.93 5.00
CA PRO A 66 -6.15 -6.49 5.22
C PRO A 66 -5.75 -6.09 6.65
N ASN A 67 -5.11 -4.94 6.80
CA ASN A 67 -4.64 -4.41 8.08
C ASN A 67 -5.37 -3.13 8.53
N SER A 68 -6.44 -2.75 7.81
CA SER A 68 -7.41 -1.75 8.23
C SER A 68 -8.71 -2.41 8.69
N GLU A 69 -9.46 -1.73 9.57
CA GLU A 69 -10.82 -2.12 9.95
C GLU A 69 -11.81 -2.00 8.78
N GLU A 70 -11.52 -1.14 7.79
CA GLU A 70 -12.32 -0.97 6.57
C GLU A 70 -12.08 -2.10 5.53
N GLY A 71 -11.17 -3.04 5.79
CA GLY A 71 -10.79 -4.09 4.84
C GLY A 71 -9.74 -3.64 3.81
N ASP A 72 -9.13 -2.48 4.02
CA ASP A 72 -8.06 -1.93 3.20
C ASP A 72 -6.67 -2.45 3.64
N ARG A 73 -5.72 -2.43 2.69
CA ARG A 73 -4.30 -2.64 2.96
C ARG A 73 -3.60 -1.29 3.06
N LEU A 74 -3.27 -0.86 4.26
CA LEU A 74 -2.58 0.38 4.56
C LEU A 74 -1.08 0.14 4.55
N ILE A 75 -0.36 0.89 3.71
CA ILE A 75 1.09 0.92 3.63
C ILE A 75 1.58 2.16 4.37
N THR A 76 2.29 1.91 5.45
CA THR A 76 2.90 2.90 6.35
C THR A 76 4.40 2.66 6.42
N ARG A 77 5.13 3.57 7.07
CA ARG A 77 6.58 3.39 7.29
C ARG A 77 6.90 2.07 7.99
N HIS A 78 6.00 1.56 8.83
CA HIS A 78 6.21 0.34 9.62
C HIS A 78 6.16 -0.95 8.80
N ASN A 79 5.37 -0.99 7.72
CA ASN A 79 5.22 -2.19 6.90
C ASN A 79 5.73 -1.99 5.46
N LEU A 80 6.31 -0.82 5.17
CA LEU A 80 6.94 -0.53 3.88
C LEU A 80 7.95 -1.60 3.48
N GLU A 81 8.79 -2.06 4.41
CA GLU A 81 9.82 -3.08 4.14
C GLU A 81 9.23 -4.41 3.62
N LEU A 82 7.97 -4.71 3.95
CA LEU A 82 7.29 -5.89 3.43
C LEU A 82 7.05 -5.78 1.93
N VAL A 83 6.81 -4.60 1.39
CA VAL A 83 6.44 -4.38 -0.02
C VAL A 83 7.57 -3.74 -0.83
N TRP A 84 8.47 -3.02 -0.17
CA TRP A 84 9.60 -2.32 -0.73
C TRP A 84 10.86 -2.67 0.09
N PRO A 85 11.56 -3.77 -0.25
CA PRO A 85 12.83 -4.09 0.38
C PRO A 85 13.88 -3.05 -0.03
N LYS A 86 14.70 -2.64 0.93
CA LYS A 86 15.92 -1.85 0.70
C LYS A 86 16.91 -2.60 -0.18
#